data_AF-Q08N08-F1
#
_entry.id   AF-Q08N08-F1
#
_cell.length_a   1.000
_cell.length_b   1.000
_cell.length_c   1.000
_cell.angle_alpha   90.00
_cell.angle_beta   90.00
_cell.angle_gamma   90.00
#
_symmetry.space_group_name_H-M   'P 1'
#
loop_
_entity.id
_entity.type
_entity.pdbx_description
1 polymer ?
#
loop_
_entity_poly.entity_id
_entity_poly.type
_entity_poly.pdbx_seq_one_letter_code
_entity_poly.pdbx_strand_id
1 'polypeptide(L)'
;MSAHGVGEPALLPTSRPERVTGEIATPRFRLLYTQGSEGTARALSENIEAVRESFVKVLGRDWPGTTEIRIGLGREEYEALALPGGQPPGWAVALAYPAHGIILLEARSLNTPEGPVTLRHELAHVALGQIGGSWPRWFQEGMAQHLTGERIALTHYAAIFRAVAQQRVFEFEDLAQGWPDMRSDVEIAYAQSADFVAYLASVHGAQAMSELLNGVAAGEPFEKAFGKAFHSSLTVEENAWRGGLATRFGWLPLTTSMQLAWLVAPALCVVAYLRRRQQQAARLEAMSQEEAAEDAEIERLAAEAAQQAQPPAQEGILLPWPAPLSEEQREAMDEEEARDPSLPKPTLH
;
A
#
# COMPACT_ATOMS: atom_id res chain seq x y z
N MET A 1 -15.55 19.12 -10.17
CA MET A 1 -16.25 18.77 -8.91
C MET A 1 -17.75 18.86 -9.13
N SER A 2 -18.47 17.85 -8.64
CA SER A 2 -19.93 17.70 -8.69
C SER A 2 -20.58 18.41 -7.51
N ALA A 3 -21.66 19.16 -7.75
CA ALA A 3 -22.51 19.69 -6.68
C ALA A 3 -23.81 18.89 -6.60
N HIS A 4 -23.90 17.95 -5.66
CA HIS A 4 -25.16 17.28 -5.31
C HIS A 4 -25.62 17.74 -3.91
N GLY A 5 -26.93 17.81 -3.67
CA GLY A 5 -27.51 18.17 -2.37
C GLY A 5 -27.79 19.67 -2.12
N VAL A 6 -27.67 20.52 -3.14
CA VAL A 6 -28.29 21.86 -3.10
C VAL A 6 -29.80 21.68 -3.26
N GLY A 7 -30.61 22.31 -2.40
CA GLY A 7 -32.07 22.13 -2.42
C GLY A 7 -32.65 22.31 -3.82
N GLU A 8 -33.27 21.26 -4.35
CA GLU A 8 -33.85 21.30 -5.69
C GLU A 8 -35.05 22.26 -5.73
N PRO A 9 -35.23 23.01 -6.83
CA PRO A 9 -36.43 23.80 -7.03
C PRO A 9 -37.67 22.89 -7.11
N ALA A 10 -38.85 23.44 -6.89
CA ALA A 10 -40.09 22.67 -7.01
C ALA A 10 -40.22 22.03 -8.42
N LEU A 11 -40.85 20.86 -8.49
CA LEU A 11 -41.19 20.17 -9.74
C LEU A 11 -42.28 20.94 -10.50
N LEU A 12 -41.87 22.00 -11.17
CA LEU A 12 -42.70 22.79 -12.07
C LEU A 12 -42.27 22.52 -13.52
N PRO A 13 -43.17 22.65 -14.50
CA PRO A 13 -42.78 22.63 -15.91
C PRO A 13 -41.73 23.73 -16.17
N THR A 14 -40.52 23.32 -16.56
CA THR A 14 -39.43 24.26 -16.83
C THR A 14 -39.41 24.60 -18.31
N SER A 15 -39.42 25.89 -18.65
CA SER A 15 -39.23 26.33 -20.03
C SER A 15 -37.81 26.04 -20.51
N ARG A 16 -37.65 25.88 -21.82
CA ARG A 16 -36.33 25.80 -22.46
C ARG A 16 -35.53 27.07 -22.12
N PRO A 17 -34.28 26.97 -21.63
CA PRO A 17 -33.49 28.17 -21.32
C PRO A 17 -33.18 29.00 -22.57
N GLU A 18 -33.19 30.33 -22.44
CA GLU A 18 -33.04 31.27 -23.57
C GLU A 18 -31.68 31.17 -24.28
N ARG A 19 -30.62 30.82 -23.54
CA ARG A 19 -29.25 30.68 -24.08
C ARG A 19 -29.06 29.42 -24.93
N VAL A 20 -30.03 28.49 -24.94
CA VAL A 20 -29.93 27.26 -25.73
C VAL A 20 -30.07 27.58 -27.21
N THR A 21 -29.06 27.25 -28.00
CA THR A 21 -29.04 27.49 -29.44
C THR A 21 -29.33 26.23 -30.27
N GLY A 22 -29.22 25.04 -29.67
CA GLY A 22 -29.47 23.79 -30.36
C GLY A 22 -29.85 22.63 -29.44
N GLU A 23 -30.25 21.51 -30.03
CA GLU A 23 -30.59 20.27 -29.34
C GLU A 23 -30.15 19.06 -30.16
N ILE A 24 -29.59 18.05 -29.49
CA ILE A 24 -29.37 16.71 -30.04
C ILE A 24 -30.20 15.74 -29.21
N ALA A 25 -31.08 14.98 -29.86
CA ALA A 25 -31.87 13.94 -29.21
C ALA A 25 -31.30 12.55 -29.53
N THR A 26 -31.26 11.70 -28.51
CA THR A 26 -31.00 10.27 -28.61
C THR A 26 -32.23 9.52 -28.06
N PRO A 27 -32.31 8.17 -28.14
CA PRO A 27 -33.46 7.44 -27.60
C PRO A 27 -33.80 7.76 -26.14
N ARG A 28 -32.79 8.01 -25.31
CA ARG A 28 -32.94 8.18 -23.85
C ARG A 28 -32.42 9.49 -23.30
N PHE A 29 -31.87 10.36 -24.15
CA PHE A 29 -31.34 11.67 -23.74
C PHE A 29 -31.78 12.81 -24.67
N ARG A 30 -31.84 14.01 -24.09
CA ARG A 30 -31.96 15.28 -24.81
C ARG A 30 -30.83 16.20 -24.39
N LEU A 31 -29.91 16.50 -25.31
CA LEU A 31 -28.76 17.34 -25.05
C LEU A 31 -29.08 18.75 -25.55
N LEU A 32 -29.31 19.68 -24.63
CA LEU A 32 -29.48 21.10 -24.92
C LEU A 32 -28.13 21.80 -24.80
N TYR A 33 -27.75 22.59 -25.80
CA TYR A 33 -26.43 23.22 -25.83
C TYR A 33 -26.48 24.66 -26.31
N THR A 34 -25.47 25.43 -25.89
CA THR A 34 -25.15 26.75 -26.40
C THR A 34 -24.22 26.66 -27.62
N GLN A 35 -24.08 27.76 -28.36
CA GLN A 35 -23.28 27.77 -29.59
C GLN A 35 -21.83 27.31 -29.36
N GLY A 36 -21.21 27.73 -28.25
CA GLY A 36 -19.84 27.36 -27.91
C GLY A 36 -19.65 25.91 -27.46
N SER A 37 -20.74 25.20 -27.12
CA SER A 37 -20.69 23.84 -26.59
C SER A 37 -21.22 22.77 -27.55
N GLU A 38 -21.58 23.12 -28.79
CA GLU A 38 -22.09 22.19 -29.80
C GLU A 38 -21.16 20.99 -30.04
N GLY A 39 -19.85 21.24 -30.18
CA GLY A 39 -18.86 20.18 -30.40
C GLY A 39 -18.84 19.16 -29.27
N THR A 40 -18.89 19.65 -28.02
CA THR A 40 -18.96 18.80 -26.82
C THR A 40 -20.28 18.02 -26.78
N ALA A 41 -21.41 18.66 -27.09
CA ALA A 41 -22.72 18.00 -27.12
C ALA A 41 -22.76 16.86 -28.16
N ARG A 42 -22.18 17.10 -29.33
CA ARG A 42 -22.05 16.09 -30.39
C ARG A 42 -21.21 14.91 -29.94
N ALA A 43 -20.00 15.15 -29.43
CA ALA A 43 -19.12 14.09 -28.93
C ALA A 43 -19.75 13.28 -27.79
N LEU A 44 -20.49 13.95 -26.89
CA LEU A 44 -21.20 13.26 -25.80
C LEU A 44 -22.34 12.37 -26.34
N SER A 45 -23.09 12.85 -27.34
CA SER A 45 -24.23 12.11 -27.92
C SER A 45 -23.84 10.76 -28.52
N GLU A 46 -22.59 10.61 -28.96
CA GLU A 46 -22.06 9.38 -29.56
C GLU A 46 -21.91 8.25 -28.52
N ASN A 47 -21.71 8.58 -27.24
CA ASN A 47 -21.35 7.60 -26.21
C ASN A 47 -22.32 7.55 -25.02
N ILE A 48 -23.17 8.56 -24.82
CA ILE A 48 -24.03 8.68 -23.63
C ILE A 48 -25.03 7.51 -23.47
N GLU A 49 -25.49 6.95 -24.58
CA GLU A 49 -26.36 5.77 -24.56
C GLU A 49 -25.63 4.54 -24.00
N ALA A 50 -24.37 4.33 -24.39
CA ALA A 50 -23.56 3.24 -23.85
C ALA A 50 -23.26 3.43 -22.35
N VAL A 51 -23.15 4.68 -21.89
CA VAL A 51 -23.03 5.00 -20.47
C VAL A 51 -24.28 4.53 -19.72
N ARG A 52 -25.49 4.86 -20.20
CA ARG A 52 -26.75 4.37 -19.60
C ARG A 52 -26.86 2.85 -19.62
N GLU A 53 -26.50 2.20 -20.72
CA GLU A 53 -26.45 0.73 -20.79
C GLU A 53 -25.53 0.12 -19.70
N SER A 54 -24.38 0.75 -19.43
CA SER A 54 -23.50 0.28 -18.35
C SER A 54 -24.14 0.39 -16.96
N PHE A 55 -25.01 1.39 -16.75
CA PHE A 55 -25.74 1.55 -15.50
C PHE A 55 -26.83 0.50 -15.36
N VAL A 56 -27.58 0.23 -16.43
CA VAL A 56 -28.64 -0.79 -16.45
C VAL A 56 -28.10 -2.16 -16.04
N LYS A 57 -26.87 -2.51 -16.48
CA LYS A 57 -26.22 -3.77 -16.09
C LYS A 57 -25.93 -3.88 -14.60
N VAL A 58 -25.58 -2.77 -13.95
CA VAL A 58 -25.26 -2.74 -12.51
C VAL A 58 -26.53 -2.63 -11.67
N LEU A 59 -27.47 -1.77 -12.08
CA LEU A 59 -28.75 -1.56 -11.41
C LEU A 59 -29.71 -2.75 -11.59
N GLY A 60 -29.51 -3.56 -12.64
CA GLY A 60 -30.41 -4.65 -13.01
C GLY A 60 -31.76 -4.16 -13.55
N ARG A 61 -31.88 -2.86 -13.86
CA ARG A 61 -33.05 -2.22 -14.48
C ARG A 61 -32.68 -0.86 -15.09
N ASP A 62 -33.53 -0.39 -15.99
CA ASP A 62 -33.50 1.00 -16.48
C ASP A 62 -34.40 1.91 -15.61
N TRP A 63 -34.19 3.23 -15.71
CA TRP A 63 -35.04 4.26 -15.11
C TRP A 63 -36.01 4.85 -16.15
N PRO A 64 -37.16 5.40 -15.74
CA PRO A 64 -38.13 5.93 -16.69
C PRO A 64 -37.66 7.25 -17.34
N GLY A 65 -38.28 7.57 -18.48
CA GLY A 65 -38.15 8.88 -19.11
C GLY A 65 -36.83 9.16 -19.82
N THR A 66 -36.71 10.41 -20.24
CA THR A 66 -35.59 10.95 -21.00
C THR A 66 -34.79 11.89 -20.11
N THR A 67 -33.49 11.64 -19.97
CA THR A 67 -32.60 12.51 -19.20
C THR A 67 -32.20 13.71 -20.05
N GLU A 68 -32.43 14.91 -19.54
CA GLU A 68 -32.00 16.15 -20.19
C GLU A 68 -30.59 16.53 -19.71
N ILE A 69 -29.69 16.82 -20.64
CA ILE A 69 -28.33 17.30 -20.33
C ILE A 69 -28.17 18.68 -20.94
N ARG A 70 -27.92 19.68 -20.09
CA ARG A 70 -27.71 21.07 -20.49
C ARG A 70 -26.23 21.41 -20.45
N ILE A 71 -25.67 21.81 -21.58
CA ILE A 71 -24.24 22.00 -21.77
C ILE A 71 -23.97 23.46 -22.13
N GLY A 72 -23.16 24.14 -21.33
CA GLY A 72 -22.75 25.54 -21.54
C GLY A 72 -21.23 25.68 -21.53
N LEU A 73 -20.69 26.60 -22.33
CA LEU A 73 -19.27 26.91 -22.36
C LEU A 73 -18.95 28.07 -21.42
N GLY A 74 -18.14 27.82 -20.39
CA GLY A 74 -17.82 28.81 -19.39
C GLY A 74 -18.92 29.04 -18.37
N ARG A 75 -18.60 29.86 -17.37
CA ARG A 75 -19.42 30.01 -16.16
C ARG A 75 -20.77 30.67 -16.43
N GLU A 76 -20.79 31.72 -17.25
CA GLU A 76 -22.01 32.47 -17.57
C GLU A 76 -23.06 31.57 -18.26
N GLU A 77 -22.65 30.83 -19.28
CA GLU A 77 -23.55 29.91 -19.99
C GLU A 77 -23.99 28.75 -19.09
N TYR A 78 -23.06 28.17 -18.31
CA TYR A 78 -23.39 27.12 -17.34
C TYR A 78 -24.46 27.57 -16.35
N GLU A 79 -24.31 28.75 -15.73
CA GLU A 79 -25.31 29.28 -14.79
C GLU A 79 -26.63 29.60 -15.48
N ALA A 80 -26.60 30.16 -16.69
CA ALA A 80 -27.80 30.53 -17.43
C ALA A 80 -28.67 29.34 -17.85
N LEU A 81 -28.11 28.13 -17.87
CA LEU A 81 -28.82 26.89 -18.17
C LEU A 81 -29.39 26.20 -16.93
N ALA A 82 -29.08 26.68 -15.71
CA ALA A 82 -29.60 26.13 -14.46
C ALA A 82 -31.14 26.26 -14.35
N LEU A 83 -31.75 25.51 -13.43
CA LEU A 83 -33.16 25.67 -13.13
C LEU A 83 -33.43 26.98 -12.38
N PRO A 84 -34.59 27.63 -12.59
CA PRO A 84 -34.99 28.78 -11.79
C PRO A 84 -35.04 28.42 -10.30
N GLY A 85 -34.54 29.31 -9.43
CA GLY A 85 -34.66 29.14 -7.96
C GLY A 85 -33.37 28.77 -7.23
N GLY A 86 -32.24 28.58 -7.93
CA GLY A 86 -30.94 28.42 -7.28
C GLY A 86 -29.78 28.54 -8.25
N GLN A 87 -28.77 29.34 -7.90
CA GLN A 87 -27.53 29.38 -8.67
C GLN A 87 -26.65 28.17 -8.32
N PRO A 88 -26.07 27.48 -9.32
CA PRO A 88 -25.09 26.44 -9.07
C PRO A 88 -23.93 26.97 -8.20
N PRO A 89 -23.34 26.18 -7.30
CA PRO A 89 -22.17 26.61 -6.53
C PRO A 89 -21.01 27.05 -7.43
N GLY A 90 -20.25 28.07 -7.00
CA GLY A 90 -19.17 28.69 -7.81
C GLY A 90 -18.06 27.72 -8.27
N TRP A 91 -17.86 26.64 -7.53
CA TRP A 91 -16.85 25.62 -7.79
C TRP A 91 -17.38 24.43 -8.63
N ALA A 92 -18.70 24.35 -8.83
CA ALA A 92 -19.34 23.24 -9.52
C ALA A 92 -19.13 23.36 -11.04
N VAL A 93 -18.69 22.25 -11.65
CA VAL A 93 -18.58 22.10 -13.12
C VAL A 93 -19.64 21.14 -13.69
N ALA A 94 -20.34 20.46 -12.79
CA ALA A 94 -21.50 19.63 -13.06
C ALA A 94 -22.46 19.71 -11.86
N LEU A 95 -23.76 19.54 -12.14
CA LEU A 95 -24.83 19.56 -11.14
C LEU A 95 -26.01 18.73 -11.67
N ALA A 96 -26.46 17.75 -10.91
CA ALA A 96 -27.71 17.05 -11.16
C ALA A 96 -28.90 17.75 -10.49
N TYR A 97 -30.04 17.71 -11.18
CA TYR A 97 -31.38 17.84 -10.59
C TYR A 97 -32.08 16.48 -10.71
N PRO A 98 -31.83 15.55 -9.78
CA PRO A 98 -32.38 14.20 -9.80
C PRO A 98 -33.88 14.12 -10.04
N ALA A 99 -34.70 14.94 -9.38
CA ALA A 99 -36.15 14.84 -9.49
C ALA A 99 -36.67 15.32 -10.85
N HIS A 100 -35.99 16.28 -11.48
CA HIS A 100 -36.33 16.80 -12.81
C HIS A 100 -35.72 15.99 -13.95
N GLY A 101 -34.78 15.08 -13.65
CA GLY A 101 -34.07 14.31 -14.67
C GLY A 101 -33.10 15.15 -15.51
N ILE A 102 -32.58 16.24 -14.93
CA ILE A 102 -31.72 17.20 -15.61
C ILE A 102 -30.30 17.11 -15.08
N ILE A 103 -29.31 17.15 -15.96
CA ILE A 103 -27.89 17.35 -15.62
C ILE A 103 -27.42 18.64 -16.27
N LEU A 104 -26.74 19.49 -15.50
CA LEU A 104 -26.06 20.68 -15.97
C LEU A 104 -24.55 20.40 -16.07
N LEU A 105 -23.91 20.76 -17.18
CA LEU A 105 -22.50 20.49 -17.45
C LEU A 105 -21.77 21.70 -18.03
N GLU A 106 -20.58 21.99 -17.50
CA GLU A 106 -19.63 22.90 -18.12
C GLU A 106 -18.87 22.16 -19.22
N ALA A 107 -18.90 22.68 -20.44
CA ALA A 107 -18.46 21.96 -21.64
C ALA A 107 -16.99 21.51 -21.63
N ARG A 108 -16.10 22.25 -20.98
CA ARG A 108 -14.65 21.93 -20.90
C ARG A 108 -14.37 20.87 -19.84
N SER A 109 -15.27 20.69 -18.86
CA SER A 109 -15.10 19.67 -17.83
C SER A 109 -15.01 18.25 -18.43
N LEU A 110 -15.73 17.98 -19.52
CA LEU A 110 -15.68 16.68 -20.20
C LEU A 110 -14.35 16.37 -20.89
N ASN A 111 -13.51 17.39 -21.12
CA ASN A 111 -12.18 17.22 -21.70
C ASN A 111 -11.10 16.95 -20.65
N THR A 112 -11.44 16.96 -19.35
CA THR A 112 -10.50 16.59 -18.28
C THR A 112 -10.60 15.09 -17.97
N PRO A 113 -9.57 14.47 -17.40
CA PRO A 113 -9.63 13.07 -16.99
C PRO A 113 -10.80 12.73 -16.05
N GLU A 114 -11.19 13.69 -15.22
CA GLU A 114 -12.27 13.56 -14.22
C GLU A 114 -13.66 13.87 -14.80
N GLY A 115 -13.74 14.42 -16.02
CA GLY A 115 -14.98 14.81 -16.67
C GLY A 115 -15.98 13.66 -16.82
N PRO A 116 -15.60 12.56 -17.49
CA PRO A 116 -16.45 11.38 -17.62
C PRO A 116 -16.88 10.77 -16.29
N VAL A 117 -15.98 10.80 -15.29
CA VAL A 117 -16.25 10.31 -13.93
C VAL A 117 -17.31 11.17 -13.25
N THR A 118 -17.16 12.49 -13.34
CA THR A 118 -18.12 13.47 -12.79
C THR A 118 -19.48 13.31 -13.47
N LEU A 119 -19.54 13.17 -14.79
CA LEU A 119 -20.79 12.94 -15.52
C LEU A 119 -21.49 11.65 -15.05
N ARG A 120 -20.75 10.55 -14.90
CA ARG A 120 -21.31 9.28 -14.41
C ARG A 120 -21.86 9.44 -12.99
N HIS A 121 -21.16 10.18 -12.13
CA HIS A 121 -21.62 10.50 -10.78
C HIS A 121 -22.97 11.24 -10.81
N GLU A 122 -23.09 12.32 -11.59
CA GLU A 122 -24.36 13.06 -11.72
C GLU A 122 -25.49 12.21 -12.33
N LEU A 123 -25.15 11.38 -13.31
CA LEU A 123 -26.11 10.48 -13.94
C LEU A 123 -26.65 9.44 -12.96
N ALA A 124 -25.85 9.02 -11.98
CA ALA A 124 -26.31 8.09 -10.94
C ALA A 124 -27.33 8.73 -10.02
N HIS A 125 -27.10 9.99 -9.63
CA HIS A 125 -28.08 10.77 -8.88
C HIS A 125 -29.38 10.91 -9.65
N VAL A 126 -29.31 11.25 -10.94
CA VAL A 126 -30.51 11.29 -11.80
C VAL A 126 -31.19 9.92 -11.91
N ALA A 127 -30.44 8.84 -12.13
CA ALA A 127 -31.01 7.51 -12.22
C ALA A 127 -31.78 7.15 -10.94
N LEU A 128 -31.20 7.39 -9.76
CA LEU A 128 -31.87 7.13 -8.49
C LEU A 128 -33.07 8.04 -8.27
N GLY A 129 -32.96 9.34 -8.54
CA GLY A 129 -34.07 10.30 -8.39
C GLY A 129 -35.25 10.00 -9.31
N GLN A 130 -35.00 9.48 -10.52
CA GLN A 130 -36.04 9.05 -11.45
C GLN A 130 -36.64 7.68 -11.09
N ILE A 131 -35.93 6.84 -10.34
CA ILE A 131 -36.46 5.57 -9.82
C ILE A 131 -37.32 5.80 -8.58
N GLY A 132 -36.90 6.67 -7.65
CA GLY A 132 -37.61 6.95 -6.40
C GLY A 132 -36.96 8.08 -5.60
N GLY A 133 -37.61 8.56 -4.53
CA GLY A 133 -37.18 9.76 -3.80
C GLY A 133 -36.70 9.55 -2.36
N SER A 134 -36.76 8.33 -1.83
CA SER A 134 -36.56 8.06 -0.38
C SER A 134 -35.32 7.20 -0.10
N TRP A 135 -34.19 7.57 -0.69
CA TRP A 135 -32.92 6.86 -0.50
C TRP A 135 -32.13 7.45 0.67
N PRO A 136 -31.55 6.64 1.56
CA PRO A 136 -30.53 7.12 2.49
C PRO A 136 -29.38 7.78 1.74
N ARG A 137 -28.85 8.89 2.25
CA ARG A 137 -27.81 9.65 1.56
C ARG A 137 -26.55 8.82 1.33
N TRP A 138 -26.16 7.98 2.29
CA TRP A 138 -25.03 7.05 2.10
C TRP A 138 -25.25 6.14 0.88
N PHE A 139 -26.48 5.68 0.63
CA PHE A 139 -26.77 4.81 -0.51
C PHE A 139 -26.70 5.58 -1.82
N GLN A 140 -27.26 6.80 -1.88
CA GLN A 140 -27.18 7.66 -3.06
C GLN A 140 -25.73 7.93 -3.45
N GLU A 141 -24.93 8.38 -2.49
CA GLU A 141 -23.53 8.72 -2.72
C GLU A 141 -22.68 7.48 -2.99
N GLY A 142 -22.95 6.36 -2.31
CA GLY A 142 -22.28 5.08 -2.54
C GLY A 142 -22.55 4.54 -3.95
N MET A 143 -23.80 4.58 -4.41
CA MET A 143 -24.17 4.20 -5.78
C MET A 143 -23.55 5.14 -6.80
N ALA A 144 -23.56 6.45 -6.56
CA ALA A 144 -22.97 7.43 -7.45
C ALA A 144 -21.46 7.24 -7.62
N GLN A 145 -20.76 6.87 -6.55
CA GLN A 145 -19.35 6.49 -6.60
C GLN A 145 -19.14 5.13 -7.29
N HIS A 146 -19.93 4.11 -6.95
CA HIS A 146 -19.81 2.76 -7.50
C HIS A 146 -20.03 2.74 -9.02
N LEU A 147 -21.02 3.49 -9.50
CA LEU A 147 -21.38 3.57 -10.92
C LEU A 147 -20.40 4.38 -11.77
N THR A 148 -19.47 5.13 -11.17
CA THR A 148 -18.39 5.76 -11.95
C THR A 148 -17.51 4.73 -12.64
N GLY A 149 -17.43 3.50 -12.13
CA GLY A 149 -16.60 2.43 -12.69
C GLY A 149 -15.11 2.58 -12.38
N GLU A 150 -14.71 3.58 -11.59
CA GLU A 150 -13.36 3.64 -11.06
C GLU A 150 -13.18 2.54 -10.01
N ARG A 151 -12.23 1.62 -10.25
CA ARG A 151 -11.75 0.73 -9.18
C ARG A 151 -11.31 1.61 -8.03
N ILE A 152 -11.86 1.38 -6.83
CA ILE A 152 -11.66 2.15 -5.59
C ILE A 152 -10.43 3.04 -5.70
N ALA A 153 -10.64 4.33 -5.99
CA ALA A 153 -9.56 5.26 -6.17
C ALA A 153 -8.60 5.15 -4.98
N LEU A 154 -7.30 5.33 -5.21
CA LEU A 154 -6.28 5.21 -4.16
C LEU A 154 -6.63 6.06 -2.92
N THR A 155 -7.31 7.18 -3.14
CA THR A 155 -7.88 8.06 -2.12
C THR A 155 -8.98 7.41 -1.27
N HIS A 156 -9.92 6.69 -1.86
CA HIS A 156 -10.95 5.93 -1.15
C HIS A 156 -10.34 4.80 -0.33
N TYR A 157 -9.38 4.06 -0.91
CA TYR A 157 -8.64 3.03 -0.18
C TYR A 157 -7.93 3.63 1.04
N ALA A 158 -7.23 4.75 0.86
CA ALA A 158 -6.54 5.44 1.95
C ALA A 158 -7.51 6.01 3.01
N ALA A 159 -8.72 6.44 2.63
CA ALA A 159 -9.75 6.89 3.56
C ALA A 159 -10.28 5.74 4.42
N ILE A 160 -10.66 4.61 3.81
CA ILE A 160 -11.12 3.42 4.54
C ILE A 160 -9.99 2.86 5.41
N PHE A 161 -8.76 2.81 4.90
CA PHE A 161 -7.59 2.39 5.69
C PHE A 161 -7.43 3.23 6.96
N ARG A 162 -7.46 4.56 6.83
CA ARG A 162 -7.39 5.48 7.98
C ARG A 162 -8.56 5.27 8.94
N ALA A 163 -9.77 5.09 8.42
CA ALA A 163 -10.96 4.84 9.23
C ALA A 163 -10.82 3.55 10.05
N VAL A 164 -10.36 2.45 9.43
CA VAL A 164 -10.12 1.17 10.11
C VAL A 164 -9.03 1.32 11.17
N ALA A 165 -7.90 1.95 10.83
CA ALA A 165 -6.77 2.14 11.76
C ALA A 165 -7.15 3.01 12.98
N GLN A 166 -8.07 3.95 12.81
CA GLN A 166 -8.51 4.88 13.86
C GLN A 166 -9.82 4.46 14.54
N GLN A 167 -10.40 3.31 14.15
CA GLN A 167 -11.72 2.86 14.62
C GLN A 167 -12.84 3.90 14.39
N ARG A 168 -12.81 4.58 13.23
CA ARG A 168 -13.75 5.64 12.81
C ARG A 168 -14.66 5.20 11.65
N VAL A 169 -15.07 3.93 11.62
CA VAL A 169 -16.05 3.42 10.65
C VAL A 169 -17.45 3.76 11.18
N PHE A 170 -18.27 4.44 10.38
CA PHE A 170 -19.58 4.98 10.80
C PHE A 170 -20.69 3.94 10.66
N GLU A 171 -21.64 3.86 11.58
CA GLU A 171 -22.82 3.01 11.33
C GLU A 171 -23.66 3.58 10.17
N PHE A 172 -24.20 2.73 9.30
CA PHE A 172 -25.00 3.23 8.18
C PHE A 172 -26.34 3.83 8.62
N GLU A 173 -26.85 3.41 9.77
CA GLU A 173 -28.02 4.04 10.40
C GLU A 173 -27.72 5.49 10.80
N ASP A 174 -26.54 5.78 11.34
CA ASP A 174 -26.11 7.15 11.66
C ASP A 174 -25.99 7.98 10.38
N LEU A 175 -25.36 7.44 9.33
CA LEU A 175 -25.23 8.11 8.03
C LEU A 175 -26.55 8.32 7.29
N ALA A 176 -27.60 7.55 7.63
CA ALA A 176 -28.95 7.77 7.13
C ALA A 176 -29.64 8.95 7.83
N GLN A 177 -29.33 9.19 9.11
CA GLN A 177 -29.90 10.28 9.89
C GLN A 177 -29.15 11.61 9.70
N GLY A 178 -27.83 11.57 9.53
CA GLY A 178 -27.01 12.76 9.38
C GLY A 178 -25.63 12.47 8.81
N TRP A 179 -24.99 13.49 8.24
CA TRP A 179 -23.62 13.39 7.74
C TRP A 179 -22.65 14.12 8.66
N PRO A 180 -21.39 13.67 8.72
CA PRO A 180 -20.38 14.35 9.51
C PRO A 180 -20.06 15.74 8.94
N ASP A 181 -19.68 16.67 9.80
CA ASP A 181 -19.30 18.04 9.40
C ASP A 181 -17.82 18.17 9.02
N MET A 182 -16.96 17.35 9.63
CA MET A 182 -15.52 17.42 9.40
C MET A 182 -15.15 16.83 8.04
N ARG A 183 -14.37 17.56 7.25
CA ARG A 183 -13.98 17.15 5.90
C ARG A 183 -13.37 15.74 5.84
N SER A 184 -12.51 15.38 6.78
CA SER A 184 -11.89 14.05 6.84
C SER A 184 -12.91 12.94 7.08
N ASP A 185 -13.94 13.22 7.88
CA ASP A 185 -15.00 12.27 8.19
C ASP A 185 -16.00 12.15 7.03
N VAL A 186 -16.25 13.24 6.31
CA VAL A 186 -17.02 13.23 5.05
C VAL A 186 -16.34 12.36 4.00
N GLU A 187 -15.02 12.47 3.84
CA GLU A 187 -14.24 11.61 2.94
C GLU A 187 -14.38 10.12 3.31
N ILE A 188 -14.38 9.80 4.62
CA ILE A 188 -14.60 8.43 5.10
C ILE A 188 -16.03 7.98 4.78
N ALA A 189 -17.04 8.79 5.06
CA ALA A 189 -18.44 8.46 4.79
C ALA A 189 -18.68 8.14 3.32
N TYR A 190 -18.13 8.95 2.40
CA TYR A 190 -18.17 8.66 0.96
C TYR A 190 -17.47 7.34 0.60
N ALA A 191 -16.25 7.14 1.08
CA ALA A 191 -15.46 5.96 0.74
C ALA A 191 -16.12 4.67 1.26
N GLN A 192 -16.58 4.67 2.51
CA GLN A 192 -17.31 3.55 3.11
C GLN A 192 -18.61 3.26 2.36
N SER A 193 -19.37 4.31 2.00
CA SER A 193 -20.63 4.15 1.26
C SER A 193 -20.41 3.44 -0.08
N ALA A 194 -19.37 3.86 -0.80
CA ALA A 194 -18.99 3.25 -2.07
C ALA A 194 -18.56 1.78 -1.91
N ASP A 195 -17.74 1.48 -0.90
CA ASP A 195 -17.26 0.10 -0.65
C ASP A 195 -18.40 -0.83 -0.20
N PHE A 196 -19.35 -0.33 0.61
CA PHE A 196 -20.47 -1.13 1.05
C PHE A 196 -21.47 -1.40 -0.07
N VAL A 197 -21.78 -0.42 -0.92
CA VAL A 197 -22.58 -0.65 -2.13
C VAL A 197 -21.89 -1.65 -3.06
N ALA A 198 -20.58 -1.53 -3.25
CA ALA A 198 -19.80 -2.49 -4.03
C ALA A 198 -19.84 -3.90 -3.42
N TYR A 199 -19.78 -3.99 -2.09
CA TYR A 199 -19.94 -5.25 -1.35
C TYR A 199 -21.32 -5.87 -1.60
N LEU A 200 -22.40 -5.11 -1.43
CA LEU A 200 -23.77 -5.59 -1.67
C LEU A 200 -23.94 -6.09 -3.11
N ALA A 201 -23.46 -5.32 -4.09
CA ALA A 201 -23.51 -5.71 -5.50
C ALA A 201 -22.69 -6.98 -5.78
N SER A 202 -21.56 -7.18 -5.08
CA SER A 202 -20.71 -8.36 -5.25
C SER A 202 -21.28 -9.63 -4.63
N VAL A 203 -21.98 -9.51 -3.49
CA VAL A 203 -22.53 -10.64 -2.74
C VAL A 203 -23.88 -11.07 -3.32
N HIS A 204 -24.76 -10.12 -3.63
CA HIS A 204 -26.16 -10.40 -3.99
C HIS A 204 -26.42 -10.28 -5.50
N GLY A 205 -25.55 -9.61 -6.24
CA GLY A 205 -25.67 -9.44 -7.69
C GLY A 205 -26.73 -8.42 -8.13
N ALA A 206 -26.79 -8.21 -9.45
CA ALA A 206 -27.64 -7.17 -10.05
C ALA A 206 -29.16 -7.45 -9.90
N GLN A 207 -29.58 -8.71 -9.80
CA GLN A 207 -31.00 -9.05 -9.62
C GLN A 207 -31.53 -8.57 -8.27
N ALA A 208 -30.81 -8.88 -7.18
CA ALA A 208 -31.16 -8.40 -5.84
C ALA A 208 -31.11 -6.87 -5.78
N MET A 209 -30.11 -6.24 -6.42
CA MET A 209 -30.07 -4.78 -6.52
C MET A 209 -31.33 -4.23 -7.22
N SER A 210 -31.76 -4.84 -8.32
CA SER A 210 -32.99 -4.47 -9.03
C SER A 210 -34.23 -4.61 -8.13
N GLU A 211 -34.30 -5.65 -7.31
CA GLU A 211 -35.40 -5.86 -6.35
C GLU A 211 -35.46 -4.75 -5.29
N LEU A 212 -34.30 -4.32 -4.75
CA LEU A 212 -34.23 -3.17 -3.84
C LEU A 212 -34.77 -1.91 -4.53
N LEU A 213 -34.28 -1.64 -5.75
CA LEU A 213 -34.67 -0.45 -6.50
C LEU A 213 -36.17 -0.46 -6.85
N ASN A 214 -36.73 -1.62 -7.19
CA ASN A 214 -38.15 -1.80 -7.47
C ASN A 214 -39.02 -1.59 -6.22
N GLY A 215 -38.57 -2.09 -5.05
CA GLY A 215 -39.29 -1.89 -3.79
C GLY A 215 -39.41 -0.41 -3.43
N VAL A 216 -38.30 0.33 -3.50
CA VAL A 216 -38.32 1.78 -3.22
C VAL A 216 -39.11 2.55 -4.28
N ALA A 217 -39.01 2.18 -5.57
CA ALA A 217 -39.83 2.77 -6.63
C ALA A 217 -41.34 2.57 -6.42
N ALA A 218 -41.72 1.46 -5.77
CA ALA A 218 -43.10 1.17 -5.39
C ALA A 218 -43.56 1.90 -4.11
N GLY A 219 -42.70 2.74 -3.52
CA GLY A 219 -42.99 3.52 -2.32
C GLY A 219 -42.77 2.75 -1.01
N GLU A 220 -42.08 1.60 -1.04
CA GLU A 220 -41.69 0.93 0.19
C GLU A 220 -40.58 1.71 0.92
N PRO A 221 -40.61 1.76 2.28
CA PRO A 221 -39.47 2.27 3.04
C PRO A 221 -38.18 1.52 2.67
N PHE A 222 -37.06 2.22 2.62
CA PHE A 222 -35.78 1.67 2.18
C PHE A 222 -35.41 0.40 2.92
N GLU A 223 -35.54 0.37 4.25
CA GLU A 223 -35.19 -0.77 5.10
C GLU A 223 -36.04 -2.00 4.79
N LYS A 224 -37.32 -1.79 4.44
CA LYS A 224 -38.22 -2.87 4.04
C LYS A 224 -37.85 -3.43 2.67
N ALA A 225 -37.56 -2.55 1.71
CA ALA A 225 -37.10 -2.97 0.38
C ALA A 225 -35.74 -3.70 0.46
N PHE A 226 -34.83 -3.21 1.30
CA PHE A 226 -33.54 -3.84 1.59
C PHE A 226 -33.71 -5.25 2.15
N GLY A 227 -34.55 -5.42 3.17
CA GLY A 227 -34.81 -6.72 3.79
C GLY A 227 -35.40 -7.75 2.82
N LYS A 228 -36.23 -7.31 1.87
CA LYS A 228 -36.78 -8.17 0.82
C LYS A 228 -35.72 -8.57 -0.20
N ALA A 229 -34.97 -7.60 -0.69
CA ALA A 229 -34.02 -7.76 -1.79
C ALA A 229 -32.80 -8.61 -1.41
N PHE A 230 -32.26 -8.41 -0.21
CA PHE A 230 -31.05 -9.09 0.26
C PHE A 230 -31.33 -10.24 1.23
N HIS A 231 -32.61 -10.49 1.55
CA HIS A 231 -33.04 -11.49 2.52
C HIS A 231 -32.32 -11.37 3.88
N SER A 232 -31.92 -10.15 4.24
CA SER A 232 -31.04 -9.82 5.36
C SER A 232 -31.28 -8.38 5.79
N SER A 233 -30.98 -8.03 7.04
CA SER A 233 -31.12 -6.65 7.51
C SER A 233 -29.87 -5.83 7.21
N LEU A 234 -30.01 -4.50 7.13
CA LEU A 234 -28.88 -3.58 6.96
C LEU A 234 -27.78 -3.83 7.99
N THR A 235 -28.16 -3.99 9.27
CA THR A 235 -27.23 -4.27 10.37
C THR A 235 -26.47 -5.58 10.20
N VAL A 236 -27.10 -6.63 9.67
CA VAL A 236 -26.43 -7.93 9.43
C VAL A 236 -25.41 -7.82 8.31
N GLU A 237 -25.80 -7.21 7.18
CA GLU A 237 -24.90 -6.97 6.04
C GLU A 237 -23.75 -6.03 6.43
N GLU A 238 -24.03 -4.98 7.20
CA GLU A 238 -23.03 -4.04 7.70
C GLU A 238 -22.00 -4.75 8.59
N ASN A 239 -22.44 -5.59 9.53
CA ASN A 239 -21.53 -6.33 10.40
C ASN A 239 -20.66 -7.32 9.62
N ALA A 240 -21.24 -8.02 8.64
CA ALA A 240 -20.50 -8.93 7.77
C ALA A 240 -19.45 -8.18 6.94
N TRP A 241 -19.83 -7.04 6.35
CA TRP A 241 -18.93 -6.16 5.60
C TRP A 241 -17.78 -5.64 6.47
N ARG A 242 -18.08 -5.13 7.68
CA ARG A 242 -17.11 -4.63 8.66
C ARG A 242 -16.12 -5.69 9.08
N GLY A 243 -16.58 -6.92 9.34
CA GLY A 243 -15.72 -8.04 9.69
C GLY A 243 -14.65 -8.33 8.63
N GLY A 244 -14.93 -8.06 7.36
CA GLY A 244 -13.98 -8.20 6.25
C GLY A 244 -13.06 -7.00 6.02
N LEU A 245 -13.27 -5.85 6.67
CA LEU A 245 -12.47 -4.64 6.42
C LEU A 245 -11.02 -4.79 6.87
N ALA A 246 -10.79 -5.41 8.04
CA ALA A 246 -9.44 -5.61 8.56
C ALA A 246 -8.59 -6.52 7.65
N THR A 247 -9.21 -7.49 6.97
CA THR A 247 -8.48 -8.34 6.01
C THR A 247 -8.21 -7.62 4.69
N ARG A 248 -9.20 -6.88 4.17
CA ARG A 248 -9.10 -6.16 2.88
C ARG A 248 -8.19 -4.94 2.94
N PHE A 249 -8.28 -4.18 4.03
CA PHE A 249 -7.60 -2.90 4.22
C PHE A 249 -6.57 -2.93 5.35
N GLY A 250 -6.73 -3.80 6.35
CA GLY A 250 -5.89 -3.83 7.55
C GLY A 250 -4.61 -4.67 7.48
N TRP A 251 -4.14 -5.11 6.30
CA TRP A 251 -2.87 -5.86 6.17
C TRP A 251 -1.60 -4.97 6.14
N LEU A 252 -1.75 -3.66 6.30
CA LEU A 252 -0.64 -2.70 6.45
C LEU A 252 -0.28 -2.36 7.92
N PRO A 253 -0.09 -3.34 8.82
CA PRO A 253 0.76 -3.15 10.00
C PRO A 253 1.91 -4.17 10.08
N LEU A 254 2.56 -4.51 8.95
CA LEU A 254 3.82 -5.28 8.95
C LEU A 254 4.98 -4.61 8.20
N THR A 255 4.74 -3.62 7.35
CA THR A 255 5.81 -2.95 6.57
C THR A 255 6.18 -1.55 7.07
N THR A 256 5.32 -0.93 7.89
CA THR A 256 5.52 0.42 8.43
C THR A 256 5.94 0.47 9.88
N SER A 257 6.23 -0.68 10.49
CA SER A 257 6.90 -0.70 11.79
C SER A 257 8.37 -0.33 11.58
N MET A 258 8.71 0.92 11.88
CA MET A 258 10.08 1.35 12.21
C MET A 258 10.81 0.35 13.13
N GLN A 259 10.06 -0.45 13.91
CA GLN A 259 10.53 -1.53 14.78
C GLN A 259 11.13 -2.74 14.03
N LEU A 260 10.74 -3.04 12.78
CA LEU A 260 11.35 -4.13 12.01
C LEU A 260 12.78 -3.79 11.59
N ALA A 261 13.06 -2.52 11.32
CA ALA A 261 14.43 -2.04 11.09
C ALA A 261 15.32 -2.26 12.33
N TRP A 262 14.75 -2.11 13.54
CA TRP A 262 15.43 -2.41 14.80
C TRP A 262 15.61 -3.92 15.08
N LEU A 263 14.92 -4.83 14.38
CA LEU A 263 15.17 -6.27 14.45
C LEU A 263 16.17 -6.75 13.39
N VAL A 264 16.09 -6.21 12.17
CA VAL A 264 16.96 -6.60 11.06
C VAL A 264 18.39 -6.08 11.23
N ALA A 265 18.57 -4.85 11.69
CA ALA A 265 19.90 -4.26 11.89
C ALA A 265 20.78 -5.06 12.88
N PRO A 266 20.34 -5.41 14.11
CA PRO A 266 21.16 -6.22 15.01
C PRO A 266 21.35 -7.65 14.51
N ALA A 267 20.36 -8.26 13.83
CA ALA A 267 20.54 -9.58 13.23
C ALA A 267 21.63 -9.59 12.16
N LEU A 268 21.67 -8.57 11.29
CA LEU A 268 22.74 -8.40 10.31
C LEU A 268 24.10 -8.15 10.97
N CYS A 269 24.15 -7.38 12.06
CA CYS A 269 25.37 -7.18 12.85
C CYS A 269 25.86 -8.49 13.48
N VAL A 270 24.96 -9.32 14.03
CA VAL A 270 25.30 -10.64 14.60
C VAL A 270 25.82 -11.57 13.50
N VAL A 271 25.16 -11.63 12.35
CA VAL A 271 25.62 -12.45 11.21
C VAL A 271 26.98 -11.97 10.68
N ALA A 272 27.18 -10.65 10.54
CA ALA A 272 28.45 -10.08 10.13
C ALA A 272 29.57 -10.35 11.16
N TYR A 273 29.26 -10.27 12.45
CA TYR A 273 30.19 -10.60 13.53
C TYR A 273 30.58 -12.08 13.52
N LEU A 274 29.61 -12.99 13.40
CA LEU A 274 29.86 -14.42 13.32
C LEU A 274 30.69 -14.79 12.08
N ARG A 275 30.38 -14.20 10.92
CA ARG A 275 31.18 -14.37 9.70
C ARG A 275 32.60 -13.84 9.86
N ARG A 276 32.77 -12.66 10.46
CA ARG A 276 34.10 -12.08 10.73
C ARG A 276 34.91 -12.94 11.69
N ARG A 277 34.28 -13.48 12.73
CA ARG A 277 34.92 -14.37 13.70
C ARG A 277 35.36 -15.69 13.05
N GLN A 278 34.53 -16.28 12.19
CA GLN A 278 34.91 -17.47 11.43
C GLN A 278 36.08 -17.19 10.47
N GLN A 279 36.06 -16.06 9.77
CA GLN A 279 37.17 -15.66 8.88
C GLN A 279 38.48 -15.38 9.65
N GLN A 280 38.40 -14.81 10.85
CA GLN A 280 39.58 -14.59 11.69
C GLN A 280 40.17 -15.91 12.21
N ALA A 281 39.32 -16.86 12.63
CA ALA A 281 39.77 -18.20 13.03
C ALA A 281 40.47 -18.91 11.87
N ALA A 282 39.87 -18.91 10.67
CA ALA A 282 40.46 -19.51 9.48
C ALA A 282 41.78 -18.86 9.06
N ARG A 283 41.94 -17.54 9.23
CA ARG A 283 43.22 -16.85 8.97
C ARG A 283 44.31 -17.20 9.98
N LEU A 284 43.94 -17.36 11.26
CA LEU A 284 44.89 -17.75 12.30
C LEU A 284 45.37 -19.19 12.07
N GLU A 285 44.47 -20.09 11.69
CA GLU A 285 44.82 -21.47 11.29
C GLU A 285 45.77 -21.47 10.09
N ALA A 286 45.51 -20.65 9.06
CA ALA A 286 46.40 -20.53 7.92
C ALA A 286 47.80 -20.01 8.29
N MET A 287 47.90 -18.98 9.14
CA MET A 287 49.21 -18.49 9.63
C MET A 287 49.95 -19.54 10.45
N SER A 288 49.25 -20.31 11.29
CA SER A 288 49.88 -21.39 12.06
C SER A 288 50.40 -22.55 11.18
N GLN A 289 49.75 -22.80 10.04
CA GLN A 289 50.21 -23.79 9.07
C GLN A 289 51.43 -23.29 8.29
N GLU A 290 51.47 -22.00 7.99
CA GLU A 290 52.60 -21.34 7.33
C GLU A 290 53.82 -21.32 8.25
N GLU A 291 53.67 -20.89 9.50
CA GLU A 291 54.74 -20.94 10.53
C GLU A 291 55.27 -22.37 10.73
N ALA A 292 54.38 -23.37 10.83
CA ALA A 292 54.79 -24.76 10.95
C ALA A 292 55.54 -25.29 9.71
N ALA A 293 55.20 -24.80 8.51
CA ALA A 293 55.89 -25.16 7.28
C ALA A 293 57.25 -24.47 7.17
N GLU A 294 57.35 -23.21 7.59
CA GLU A 294 58.60 -22.46 7.67
C GLU A 294 59.55 -23.09 8.69
N ASP A 295 59.07 -23.45 9.88
CA ASP A 295 59.86 -24.13 10.91
C ASP A 295 60.37 -25.49 10.41
N ALA A 296 59.53 -26.27 9.72
CA ALA A 296 59.93 -27.53 9.12
C ALA A 296 60.98 -27.35 8.01
N GLU A 297 60.90 -26.28 7.22
CA GLU A 297 61.90 -25.96 6.20
C GLU A 297 63.22 -25.50 6.84
N ILE A 298 63.17 -24.69 7.90
CA ILE A 298 64.36 -24.30 8.68
C ILE A 298 65.04 -25.53 9.28
N GLU A 299 64.26 -26.46 9.86
CA GLU A 299 64.79 -27.70 10.43
C GLU A 299 65.42 -28.59 9.35
N ARG A 300 64.80 -28.68 8.17
CA ARG A 300 65.36 -29.40 7.01
C ARG A 300 66.67 -28.79 6.53
N LEU A 301 66.72 -27.47 6.37
CA LEU A 301 67.93 -26.74 5.98
C LEU A 301 69.04 -26.89 7.03
N ALA A 302 68.70 -26.87 8.31
CA ALA A 302 69.64 -27.12 9.41
C ALA A 302 70.18 -28.56 9.38
N ALA A 303 69.34 -29.55 9.09
CA ALA A 303 69.74 -30.95 8.94
C ALA A 303 70.64 -31.18 7.70
N GLU A 304 70.33 -30.53 6.57
CA GLU A 304 71.18 -30.53 5.37
C GLU A 304 72.55 -29.89 5.64
N ALA A 305 72.57 -28.75 6.34
CA ALA A 305 73.81 -28.10 6.76
C ALA A 305 74.64 -28.97 7.72
N ALA A 306 73.99 -29.68 8.66
CA ALA A 306 74.65 -30.61 9.57
C ALA A 306 75.27 -31.82 8.85
N GLN A 307 74.62 -32.34 7.80
CA GLN A 307 75.19 -33.39 6.95
C GLN A 307 76.37 -32.89 6.11
N GLN A 308 76.34 -31.64 5.64
CA GLN A 308 77.47 -31.05 4.92
C GLN A 308 78.66 -30.70 5.83
N ALA A 309 78.42 -30.47 7.13
CA ALA A 309 79.44 -30.13 8.12
C ALA A 309 80.22 -31.33 8.68
N GLN A 310 80.00 -32.55 8.16
CA GLN A 310 80.65 -33.77 8.65
C GLN A 310 82.06 -33.89 8.03
N PRO A 311 83.17 -33.77 8.80
CA PRO A 311 84.51 -33.91 8.25
C PRO A 311 84.81 -35.37 7.88
N PRO A 312 85.67 -35.64 6.87
CA PRO A 312 85.97 -37.00 6.46
C PRO A 312 86.62 -37.80 7.60
N ALA A 313 86.18 -39.05 7.74
CA ALA A 313 86.61 -39.98 8.78
C ALA A 313 88.14 -40.16 8.78
N GLN A 314 88.79 -39.80 9.89
CA GLN A 314 90.18 -40.17 10.16
C GLN A 314 90.19 -41.54 10.86
N GLU A 315 90.78 -42.54 10.21
CA GLU A 315 91.11 -43.84 10.82
C GLU A 315 92.17 -43.63 11.92
N GLY A 316 91.72 -43.65 13.17
CA GLY A 316 92.57 -43.53 14.35
C GLY A 316 93.15 -44.88 14.78
N ILE A 317 94.47 -45.03 14.68
CA ILE A 317 95.26 -46.06 15.35
C ILE A 317 95.18 -45.82 16.87
N LEU A 318 94.51 -46.72 17.60
CA LEU A 318 94.42 -46.70 19.06
C LEU A 318 95.69 -47.28 19.70
N LEU A 319 96.50 -46.42 20.31
CA LEU A 319 97.49 -46.83 21.32
C LEU A 319 96.80 -46.86 22.71
N PRO A 320 96.90 -47.95 23.49
CA PRO A 320 96.23 -48.05 24.79
C PRO A 320 96.91 -47.17 25.85
N TRP A 321 96.08 -46.50 26.64
CA TRP A 321 96.43 -45.68 27.81
C TRP A 321 96.99 -46.55 28.95
N PRO A 322 98.06 -46.13 29.66
CA PRO A 322 98.67 -46.94 30.71
C PRO A 322 97.77 -47.06 31.96
N ALA A 323 97.81 -48.24 32.58
CA ALA A 323 97.04 -48.60 33.76
C ALA A 323 97.45 -47.77 35.01
N PRO A 324 96.52 -47.52 35.95
CA PRO A 324 96.78 -46.72 37.15
C PRO A 324 97.80 -47.37 38.08
N LEU A 325 98.65 -46.53 38.69
CA LEU A 325 99.75 -46.88 39.59
C LEU A 325 99.25 -47.64 40.84
N SER A 326 100.01 -48.66 41.27
CA SER A 326 99.72 -49.52 42.42
C SER A 326 100.05 -48.85 43.75
N GLU A 327 99.50 -49.40 44.85
CA GLU A 327 99.58 -48.85 46.22
C GLU A 327 101.01 -48.52 46.70
N GLU A 328 102.01 -49.33 46.36
CA GLU A 328 103.43 -49.05 46.66
C GLU A 328 103.99 -47.80 45.97
N GLN A 329 103.41 -47.37 44.84
CA GLN A 329 103.81 -46.16 44.11
C GLN A 329 103.10 -44.90 44.62
N ARG A 330 102.07 -45.05 45.47
CA ARG A 330 101.38 -43.95 46.15
C ARG A 330 102.09 -43.59 47.45
N GLU A 331 102.61 -44.57 48.19
CA GLU A 331 103.36 -44.33 49.44
C GLU A 331 104.72 -43.64 49.20
N ALA A 332 105.31 -43.76 48.00
CA ALA A 332 106.53 -43.02 47.62
C ALA A 332 106.27 -41.56 47.21
N MET A 333 105.01 -41.18 46.92
CA MET A 333 104.64 -39.78 46.61
C MET A 333 104.31 -38.98 47.88
N ASP A 334 103.88 -39.65 48.96
CA ASP A 334 103.55 -39.02 50.25
C ASP A 334 104.79 -38.66 51.10
N GLU A 335 105.99 -39.16 50.76
CA GLU A 335 107.27 -38.77 51.41
C GLU A 335 107.98 -37.57 50.74
N GLU A 336 107.59 -37.16 49.53
CA GLU A 336 108.20 -36.01 48.81
C GLU A 336 107.41 -34.70 49.01
N GLU A 337 106.20 -34.77 49.57
CA GLU A 337 105.33 -33.62 49.92
C GLU A 337 105.63 -33.04 51.34
N ALA A 338 106.90 -33.10 51.78
CA ALA A 338 107.38 -32.58 53.06
C ALA A 338 108.47 -31.47 52.95
N ARG A 339 108.69 -30.91 51.76
CA ARG A 339 109.59 -29.75 51.56
C ARG A 339 109.01 -28.77 50.53
N ASP A 340 108.30 -27.75 51.01
CA ASP A 340 108.45 -26.32 50.63
C ASP A 340 107.14 -25.55 50.90
N PRO A 341 107.10 -24.55 51.83
CA PRO A 341 105.87 -23.86 52.20
C PRO A 341 105.75 -22.49 51.53
N SER A 342 104.71 -22.27 50.71
CA SER A 342 104.14 -20.93 50.55
C SER A 342 102.74 -20.94 49.94
N LEU A 343 101.73 -20.82 50.81
CA LEU A 343 100.38 -20.37 50.45
C LEU A 343 100.39 -18.84 50.22
N PRO A 344 99.46 -18.27 49.45
CA PRO A 344 98.26 -17.76 50.10
C PRO A 344 96.92 -18.05 49.41
N LYS A 345 95.92 -17.94 50.28
CA LYS A 345 94.48 -18.22 50.20
C LYS A 345 93.67 -17.18 49.38
N PRO A 346 92.35 -17.42 49.18
CA PRO A 346 91.56 -16.90 48.06
C PRO A 346 90.86 -15.57 48.38
N THR A 347 90.31 -14.94 47.34
CA THR A 347 89.38 -13.82 47.46
C THR A 347 88.09 -14.07 46.68
N LEU A 348 86.98 -13.83 47.38
CA LEU A 348 85.60 -13.74 46.92
C LEU A 348 85.36 -12.43 46.17
N HIS A 349 84.55 -12.47 45.12
CA HIS A 349 83.43 -11.55 44.90
C HIS A 349 82.37 -12.17 44.00
#